data_AF-J3HH57-F1
#
_entry.id   AF-J3HH57-F1
#
_cell.length_a   1.000
_cell.length_b   1.000
_cell.length_c   1.000
_cell.angle_alpha   90.00
_cell.angle_beta   90.00
_cell.angle_gamma   90.00
#
_symmetry.space_group_name_H-M   'P 1'
#
loop_
_entity.id
_entity.type
_entity.pdbx_description
1 polymer ?
#
loop_
_entity_poly.entity_id
_entity_poly.type
_entity_poly.pdbx_seq_one_letter_code
_entity_poly.pdbx_strand_id
1 'polypeptide(L)'
;MSMNLVTSLYLIASVCFIQALKGLSHPTTSRRGNLFGMLGMGLAILTTIGLIYKLGALSFAQGGAQVGIVYVIVGLLIGGTAGSIMAKRVEMTKMPELVAFMHSMIGLAAVFIA
;
A
#
# COMPACT_ATOMS: atom_id res chain seq x y z
N MET A 1 -8.20 -12.99 13.13
CA MET A 1 -8.55 -11.56 13.31
C MET A 1 -10.07 -11.39 13.39
N SER A 2 -10.62 -10.69 14.39
CA SER A 2 -12.05 -10.34 14.39
C SER A 2 -12.33 -9.25 13.36
N MET A 3 -13.58 -9.16 12.86
CA MET A 3 -13.94 -8.13 11.89
C MET A 3 -13.81 -6.72 12.48
N ASN A 4 -14.21 -6.55 13.74
CA ASN A 4 -14.06 -5.30 14.48
C ASN A 4 -12.60 -4.83 14.54
N LEU A 5 -11.66 -5.74 14.78
CA LEU A 5 -10.23 -5.41 14.83
C LEU A 5 -9.70 -4.96 13.47
N VAL A 6 -10.10 -5.62 12.38
CA VAL A 6 -9.71 -5.22 11.00
C VAL A 6 -10.24 -3.82 10.69
N THR A 7 -11.51 -3.54 11.01
CA THR A 7 -12.11 -2.22 10.81
C THR A 7 -11.40 -1.15 11.65
N SER A 8 -11.11 -1.42 12.92
CA SER A 8 -10.36 -0.49 13.77
C SER A 8 -8.96 -0.20 13.25
N LEU A 9 -8.24 -1.21 12.73
CA LEU A 9 -6.91 -1.02 12.14
C LEU A 9 -6.98 -0.17 10.87
N TYR A 10 -7.97 -0.37 10.00
CA TYR A 10 -8.18 0.48 8.82
C TYR A 10 -8.59 1.91 9.18
N LEU A 11 -9.33 2.11 10.28
CA LEU A 11 -9.59 3.46 10.80
C LEU A 11 -8.30 4.13 11.27
N ILE A 12 -7.43 3.42 11.99
CA ILE A 12 -6.12 3.94 12.40
C ILE A 12 -5.26 4.29 11.18
N ALA A 13 -5.23 3.42 10.16
CA ALA A 13 -4.51 3.69 8.90
C ALA A 13 -5.03 4.97 8.21
N SER A 14 -6.35 5.15 8.17
CA SER A 14 -6.99 6.35 7.62
C SER A 14 -6.58 7.62 8.37
N VAL A 15 -6.54 7.57 9.70
CA VAL A 15 -6.04 8.69 10.52
C VAL A 15 -4.58 9.01 10.20
N CYS A 16 -3.73 7.98 10.05
CA CYS A 16 -2.33 8.18 9.63
C CYS A 16 -2.22 8.86 8.26
N PHE A 17 -3.05 8.50 7.28
CA PHE A 17 -3.06 9.15 5.96
C PHE A 17 -3.51 10.62 6.04
N ILE A 18 -4.51 10.94 6.87
CA ILE A 18 -4.92 12.34 7.10
C ILE A 18 -3.76 13.14 7.69
N GLN A 19 -3.04 12.58 8.68
CA GLN A 19 -1.88 13.22 9.29
C GLN A 19 -0.70 13.35 8.32
N ALA A 20 -0.55 12.41 7.39
CA ALA A 20 0.45 12.50 6.33
C ALA A 20 0.20 13.70 5.42
N LEU A 21 -1.03 13.86 4.91
CA LEU A 21 -1.43 14.98 4.06
C LEU A 21 -1.24 16.32 4.80
N LYS A 22 -1.71 16.41 6.04
CA LYS A 22 -1.54 17.61 6.88
C LYS A 22 -0.06 17.95 7.10
N GLY A 23 0.77 16.95 7.37
CA GLY A 23 2.20 17.14 7.61
C GLY A 23 2.97 17.57 6.35
N LEU A 24 2.58 17.07 5.17
CA LEU A 24 3.20 17.40 3.89
C LEU A 24 2.88 18.83 3.42
N SER A 25 1.80 19.46 3.90
CA SER A 25 1.41 20.83 3.54
C SER A 25 2.31 21.92 4.14
N HIS A 26 3.18 21.61 5.10
CA HIS A 26 4.14 22.58 5.65
C HIS A 26 5.58 22.03 5.64
N PRO A 27 6.58 22.82 5.20
CA PRO A 27 7.98 22.38 5.11
C PRO A 27 8.57 21.90 6.44
N THR A 28 8.22 22.56 7.55
CA THR A 28 8.70 22.23 8.90
C THR A 28 8.18 20.89 9.41
N THR A 29 7.01 20.44 8.94
CA THR A 29 6.39 19.16 9.33
C THR A 29 6.50 18.08 8.26
N SER A 30 7.00 18.40 7.06
CA SER A 30 7.00 17.51 5.89
C SER A 30 7.63 16.14 6.15
N ARG A 31 8.78 16.09 6.86
CA ARG A 31 9.43 14.82 7.22
C ARG A 31 8.56 13.94 8.13
N ARG A 32 7.87 14.55 9.11
CA ARG A 32 6.95 13.84 10.00
C ARG A 32 5.70 13.38 9.24
N GLY A 33 5.18 14.21 8.34
CA GLY A 33 4.07 13.84 7.45
C GLY A 33 4.38 12.60 6.62
N ASN A 34 5.57 12.57 5.99
CA ASN A 34 5.99 11.40 5.21
C ASN A 34 6.10 10.12 6.07
N LEU A 35 6.60 10.24 7.31
CA LEU A 35 6.66 9.10 8.23
C LEU A 35 5.27 8.56 8.57
N PHE A 36 4.29 9.42 8.85
CA PHE A 36 2.90 8.99 9.05
C PHE A 36 2.32 8.29 7.82
N GLY A 37 2.67 8.74 6.61
CA GLY A 37 2.27 8.09 5.36
C GLY A 37 2.85 6.68 5.22
N MET A 38 4.14 6.52 5.48
CA MET A 38 4.80 5.20 5.46
C MET A 38 4.22 4.24 6.51
N LEU A 39 3.97 4.72 7.74
CA LEU A 39 3.36 3.93 8.81
C LEU A 39 1.91 3.53 8.47
N GLY A 40 1.12 4.47 7.93
CA GLY A 40 -0.26 4.20 7.50
C GLY A 40 -0.34 3.14 6.42
N MET A 41 0.51 3.24 5.39
CA MET A 41 0.59 2.23 4.32
C MET A 41 1.08 0.88 4.85
N GLY A 42 2.08 0.86 5.73
CA GLY A 42 2.56 -0.37 6.37
C GLY A 42 1.46 -1.06 7.19
N LEU A 43 0.71 -0.30 7.99
CA LEU A 43 -0.41 -0.81 8.78
C LEU A 43 -1.52 -1.40 7.91
N ALA A 44 -1.88 -0.71 6.82
CA ALA A 44 -2.89 -1.19 5.88
C ALA A 44 -2.48 -2.52 5.23
N ILE A 45 -1.24 -2.62 4.73
CA ILE A 45 -0.70 -3.86 4.13
C ILE A 45 -0.74 -5.01 5.15
N LEU A 46 -0.24 -4.80 6.37
CA LEU A 46 -0.22 -5.82 7.42
C LEU A 46 -1.63 -6.28 7.80
N THR A 47 -2.58 -5.35 7.87
CA THR A 47 -3.99 -5.65 8.15
C THR A 47 -4.62 -6.49 7.04
N THR A 48 -4.37 -6.15 5.78
CA THR A 48 -4.83 -6.93 4.62
C THR A 48 -4.21 -8.32 4.60
N ILE A 49 -2.91 -8.45 4.86
CA ILE A 49 -2.25 -9.75 4.98
C ILE A 49 -2.88 -10.58 6.11
N GLY A 50 -3.10 -10.00 7.29
CA GLY A 50 -3.76 -10.67 8.42
C GLY A 50 -5.21 -11.10 8.11
N LEU A 51 -5.94 -10.29 7.33
CA LEU A 51 -7.27 -10.63 6.82
C LEU A 51 -7.21 -11.78 5.82
N ILE A 52 -6.26 -11.77 4.88
CA ILE A 52 -6.03 -12.84 3.91
C ILE A 52 -5.69 -14.14 4.62
N TYR A 53 -4.83 -14.15 5.65
CA TYR A 53 -4.55 -15.36 6.42
C TYR A 53 -5.80 -15.91 7.12
N LYS A 54 -6.67 -15.04 7.65
CA LYS A 54 -7.92 -15.44 8.30
C LYS A 54 -8.95 -15.97 7.30
N LEU A 55 -9.10 -15.34 6.13
CA LEU A 55 -10.00 -15.83 5.08
C LEU A 55 -9.44 -17.08 4.40
N GLY A 56 -8.13 -17.13 4.18
CA GLY A 56 -7.39 -18.30 3.68
C GLY A 56 -7.56 -19.51 4.60
N ALA A 57 -7.61 -19.30 5.93
CA ALA A 57 -7.97 -20.32 6.92
C ALA A 57 -9.35 -20.99 6.68
N LEU A 58 -10.32 -20.24 6.13
CA LEU A 58 -11.63 -20.77 5.73
C LEU A 58 -11.61 -21.43 4.34
N SER A 59 -10.68 -21.06 3.47
CA SER A 59 -10.55 -21.59 2.09
C SER A 59 -9.70 -22.86 1.97
N PHE A 60 -9.07 -23.36 3.05
CA PHE A 60 -8.35 -24.64 3.06
C PHE A 60 -9.23 -25.84 2.69
N ALA A 61 -10.57 -25.71 2.76
CA ALA A 61 -11.51 -26.74 2.34
C ALA A 61 -11.63 -26.90 0.80
N GLN A 62 -11.09 -25.99 -0.02
CA GLN A 62 -11.22 -26.02 -1.49
C GLN A 62 -9.89 -25.96 -2.27
N GLY A 63 -8.77 -26.36 -1.66
CA GLY A 63 -7.56 -26.81 -2.37
C GLY A 63 -6.68 -25.78 -3.12
N GLY A 64 -7.04 -24.50 -3.22
CA GLY A 64 -6.30 -23.52 -4.05
C GLY A 64 -5.66 -22.30 -3.34
N ALA A 65 -5.95 -22.09 -2.06
CA ALA A 65 -5.72 -20.78 -1.41
C ALA A 65 -4.24 -20.42 -1.12
N GLN A 66 -3.35 -21.40 -1.01
CA GLN A 66 -1.93 -21.15 -0.67
C GLN A 66 -1.14 -20.49 -1.82
N VAL A 67 -1.53 -20.72 -3.07
CA VAL A 67 -0.78 -20.18 -4.23
C VAL A 67 -1.06 -18.68 -4.41
N GLY A 68 -2.28 -18.22 -4.06
CA GLY A 68 -2.69 -16.82 -4.21
C GLY A 68 -1.81 -15.83 -3.42
N ILE A 69 -1.47 -16.16 -2.17
CA ILE A 69 -0.63 -15.28 -1.35
C ILE A 69 0.81 -15.17 -1.88
N VAL A 70 1.33 -16.25 -2.49
CA VAL A 70 2.64 -16.25 -3.14
C VAL A 70 2.63 -15.27 -4.32
N TYR A 71 1.59 -15.30 -5.15
CA TYR A 71 1.45 -14.33 -6.25
C TYR A 71 1.33 -12.88 -5.76
N VAL A 72 0.60 -12.62 -4.68
CA VAL A 72 0.48 -11.27 -4.08
C VAL A 72 1.85 -10.77 -3.59
N ILE A 73 2.60 -11.60 -2.87
CA ILE A 73 3.93 -11.24 -2.35
C ILE A 73 4.91 -11.01 -3.52
N VAL A 74 4.92 -11.90 -4.51
CA VAL A 74 5.77 -11.77 -5.70
C VAL A 74 5.43 -10.49 -6.46
N GLY A 75 4.15 -10.19 -6.69
CA GLY A 75 3.71 -8.96 -7.34
C GLY A 75 4.10 -7.70 -6.55
N LEU A 76 3.92 -7.72 -5.23
CA LEU A 76 4.31 -6.61 -4.34
C LEU A 76 5.82 -6.37 -4.37
N LEU A 77 6.63 -7.43 -4.34
CA LEU A 77 8.09 -7.30 -4.40
C LEU A 77 8.56 -6.80 -5.77
N ILE A 78 8.03 -7.35 -6.86
CA ILE A 78 8.41 -6.92 -8.22
C ILE A 78 7.99 -5.47 -8.45
N GLY A 79 6.73 -5.12 -8.19
CA GLY A 79 6.22 -3.76 -8.38
C GLY A 79 6.90 -2.76 -7.45
N GLY A 80 7.05 -3.09 -6.17
CA GLY A 80 7.68 -2.24 -5.17
C GLY A 80 9.17 -1.99 -5.44
N THR A 81 9.91 -3.02 -5.87
CA THR A 81 11.33 -2.87 -6.22
C THR A 81 11.51 -2.08 -7.52
N ALA A 82 10.76 -2.38 -8.58
CA ALA A 82 10.81 -1.65 -9.84
C ALA A 82 10.46 -0.17 -9.63
N GLY A 83 9.39 0.14 -8.89
CA GLY A 83 9.01 1.51 -8.56
C GLY A 83 10.08 2.24 -7.74
N SER A 84 10.68 1.56 -6.76
CA SER A 84 11.76 2.13 -5.94
C SER A 84 13.02 2.45 -6.75
N ILE A 85 13.39 1.58 -7.70
CA ILE A 85 14.54 1.80 -8.58
C ILE A 85 14.27 2.99 -9.50
N MET A 86 13.08 3.05 -10.09
CA MET A 86 12.72 4.15 -10.99
C MET A 86 12.70 5.50 -10.25
N ALA A 87 12.12 5.55 -9.05
CA ALA A 87 12.11 6.76 -8.23
C ALA A 87 13.51 7.27 -7.84
N LYS A 88 14.49 6.36 -7.67
CA LYS A 88 15.87 6.74 -7.32
C LYS A 88 16.71 7.22 -8.51
N ARG A 89 16.35 6.85 -9.73
CA ARG A 89 17.17 7.12 -10.94
C ARG A 89 16.69 8.32 -11.75
N VAL A 90 15.52 8.86 -11.47
CA VAL A 90 14.95 9.98 -12.22
C VAL A 90 15.57 11.31 -11.79
N GLU A 91 15.88 12.15 -12.78
CA GLU A 91 16.37 13.51 -12.57
C GLU A 91 15.28 14.38 -11.93
N MET A 92 15.66 15.27 -11.01
CA MET A 92 14.71 16.16 -10.33
C MET A 92 13.93 17.09 -11.29
N THR A 93 14.42 17.27 -12.51
CA THR A 93 13.74 18.01 -13.59
C THR A 93 12.58 17.25 -14.20
N LYS A 94 12.61 15.90 -14.16
CA LYS A 94 11.61 15.01 -14.75
C LYS A 94 10.63 14.43 -13.71
N MET A 95 10.53 15.10 -12.56
CA MET A 95 9.61 14.71 -11.49
C MET A 95 8.13 14.78 -11.94
N PRO A 96 7.67 15.78 -12.73
CA PRO A 96 6.29 15.81 -13.21
C PRO A 96 5.90 14.57 -14.04
N GLU A 97 6.77 14.13 -14.95
CA GLU A 97 6.53 12.97 -15.82
C GLU A 97 6.49 11.67 -15.02
N LEU A 98 7.40 11.52 -14.05
CA LEU A 98 7.41 10.35 -13.17
C LEU A 98 6.13 10.26 -12.34
N VAL A 99 5.65 11.39 -11.79
CA VAL A 99 4.41 11.43 -11.01
C VAL A 99 3.19 11.11 -11.87
N ALA A 100 3.13 11.63 -13.10
CA ALA A 100 2.05 11.32 -14.05
C ALA A 100 1.99 9.82 -14.37
N PHE A 101 3.16 9.20 -14.61
CA PHE A 101 3.26 7.75 -14.84
C PHE A 101 2.86 6.93 -13.60
N MET A 102 3.26 7.33 -12.39
CA MET A 102 2.81 6.65 -11.16
C MET A 102 1.29 6.73 -10.98
N HIS A 103 0.67 7.87 -11.31
CA HIS A 103 -0.78 8.02 -11.19
C HIS A 103 -1.55 7.19 -12.21
N SER A 104 -1.06 7.08 -13.45
CA SER A 104 -1.69 6.21 -14.46
C SER A 104 -1.62 4.73 -14.07
N MET A 105 -0.53 4.28 -13.44
CA MET A 105 -0.40 2.93 -12.91
C MET A 105 -1.40 2.63 -11.78
N ILE A 106 -1.70 3.60 -10.92
CA ILE A 106 -2.74 3.46 -9.88
C ILE A 106 -4.12 3.29 -10.54
N GLY A 107 -4.42 4.06 -11.59
CA GLY A 107 -5.65 3.92 -12.36
C GLY A 107 -5.80 2.54 -13.01
N LEU A 108 -4.73 2.03 -13.63
CA LEU A 108 -4.72 0.70 -14.24
C LEU A 108 -4.91 -0.41 -13.18
N ALA A 109 -4.32 -0.26 -11.99
CA ALA A 109 -4.56 -1.19 -10.88
C ALA A 109 -6.03 -1.20 -10.44
N ALA A 110 -6.70 -0.04 -10.39
CA ALA A 110 -8.12 0.03 -10.07
C ALA A 110 -9.00 -0.66 -11.13
N VAL A 111 -8.64 -0.55 -12.41
CA VAL A 111 -9.34 -1.24 -13.52
C VAL A 111 -9.22 -2.75 -13.42
N PHE A 112 -8.08 -3.30 -12.98
CA PHE A 112 -7.94 -4.75 -12.78
C PHE A 112 -8.65 -5.29 -11.53
N ILE A 113 -9.03 -4.41 -10.59
CA ILE A 113 -9.79 -4.79 -9.40
C ILE A 113 -11.30 -4.81 -9.69
N ALA A 114 -11.78 -3.89 -10.53
CA ALA A 114 -13.19 -3.75 -10.92
C ALA A 114 -13.67 -4.93 -11.76
#